data_AF-A0A1F2U1X0-F1
#
_entry.id   AF-A0A1F2U1X0-F1
#
_cell.length_a   1.000
_cell.length_b   1.000
_cell.length_c   1.000
_cell.angle_alpha   90.00
_cell.angle_beta   90.00
_cell.angle_gamma   90.00
#
_symmetry.space_group_name_H-M   'P 1'
#
loop_
_entity.id
_entity.type
_entity.pdbx_description
1 polymer ?
#
loop_
_entity_poly.entity_id
_entity_poly.type
_entity_poly.pdbx_seq_one_letter_code
_entity_poly.pdbx_strand_id
1 'polypeptide(L)'
;MNAADKRRARRFPMTLPVAIKVEETGPQDKTVHTRNVSSSGVYFEFATPVEIGTAIEFVLTLPEQITKGNAVRIKCVGKVVRVDEAMGDGESIGVAATIERYEFVREA
;
A
#
# COMPACT_ATOMS: atom_id res chain seq x y z
N MET A 1 28.16 -17.02 5.28
CA MET A 1 27.00 -16.82 6.18
C MET A 1 25.90 -16.20 5.33
N ASN A 2 25.02 -17.02 4.76
CA ASN A 2 23.95 -16.51 3.89
C ASN A 2 22.85 -15.92 4.77
N ALA A 3 22.66 -14.61 4.69
CA ALA A 3 21.48 -13.94 5.23
C ALA A 3 20.27 -14.49 4.48
N ALA A 4 19.63 -15.53 5.04
CA ALA A 4 18.41 -16.08 4.52
C ALA A 4 17.40 -14.94 4.35
N ASP A 5 17.02 -14.68 3.11
CA ASP A 5 16.02 -13.67 2.78
C ASP A 5 14.73 -14.03 3.56
N LYS A 6 14.46 -13.28 4.63
CA LYS A 6 13.31 -13.50 5.51
C LYS A 6 11.98 -13.13 4.85
N ARG A 7 11.97 -12.72 3.58
CA ARG A 7 10.79 -12.21 2.88
C ARG A 7 10.01 -13.38 2.30
N ARG A 8 8.78 -13.55 2.78
CA ARG A 8 7.86 -14.63 2.34
C ARG A 8 7.29 -14.43 0.93
N ALA A 9 7.42 -13.23 0.36
CA ALA A 9 6.85 -12.89 -0.95
C ALA A 9 7.79 -11.98 -1.76
N ARG A 10 7.83 -12.20 -3.08
CA ARG A 10 8.58 -11.36 -4.02
C ARG A 10 7.96 -9.96 -4.06
N ARG A 11 8.79 -8.93 -3.89
CA ARG A 11 8.39 -7.52 -4.05
C ARG A 11 8.68 -7.09 -5.47
N PHE A 12 7.69 -6.47 -6.10
CA PHE A 12 7.83 -5.83 -7.38
C PHE A 12 7.98 -4.32 -7.12
N PRO A 13 9.05 -3.68 -7.60
CA PRO A 13 9.21 -2.24 -7.52
C PRO A 13 8.25 -1.58 -8.52
N MET A 14 6.99 -1.47 -8.12
CA MET A 14 5.91 -0.90 -8.93
C MET A 14 5.40 0.35 -8.25
N THR A 15 5.25 1.40 -9.05
CA THR A 15 4.62 2.66 -8.67
C THR A 15 3.15 2.62 -9.06
N LEU A 16 2.33 2.10 -8.15
CA LEU A 16 0.88 1.95 -8.36
C LEU A 16 0.11 2.98 -7.53
N PRO A 17 -0.95 3.60 -8.10
CA PRO A 17 -1.87 4.43 -7.34
C PRO A 17 -2.55 3.62 -6.23
N VAL A 18 -2.54 4.18 -5.03
CA VAL A 18 -3.23 3.60 -3.86
C VAL A 18 -4.05 4.68 -3.17
N ALA A 19 -5.36 4.47 -3.09
CA ALA A 19 -6.25 5.34 -2.32
C ALA A 19 -6.36 4.78 -0.91
N ILE A 20 -5.96 5.56 0.10
CA ILE A 20 -5.91 5.13 1.49
C ILE A 20 -7.07 5.72 2.26
N LYS A 21 -7.75 4.87 3.03
CA LYS A 21 -8.76 5.25 4.00
C LYS A 21 -8.28 4.85 5.40
N VAL A 22 -7.99 5.86 6.23
CA VAL A 22 -7.67 5.69 7.65
C VAL A 22 -8.89 6.12 8.45
N GLU A 23 -9.35 5.28 9.37
CA GLU A 23 -10.56 5.55 10.16
C GLU A 23 -10.47 6.85 10.97
N GLU A 24 -9.27 7.21 11.44
CA GLU A 24 -9.05 8.34 12.34
C GLU A 24 -9.10 9.72 11.68
N THR A 25 -8.88 9.83 10.36
CA THR A 25 -8.78 11.13 9.66
C THR A 25 -10.03 11.53 8.87
N GLY A 26 -11.14 10.79 9.01
CA GLY A 26 -12.37 11.05 8.28
C GLY A 26 -12.29 10.65 6.78
N PRO A 27 -13.33 10.95 5.99
CA PRO A 27 -13.52 10.42 4.62
C PRO A 27 -12.60 11.06 3.55
N GLN A 28 -11.41 11.55 3.91
CA GLN A 28 -10.44 12.02 2.93
C GLN A 28 -9.64 10.84 2.39
N ASP A 29 -10.12 10.28 1.27
CA ASP A 29 -9.35 9.33 0.47
C ASP A 29 -8.08 10.03 -0.04
N LYS A 30 -6.95 9.77 0.60
CA LYS A 30 -5.64 10.27 0.14
C LYS A 30 -5.09 9.29 -0.88
N THR A 31 -4.91 9.76 -2.12
CA THR A 31 -4.25 8.96 -3.15
C THR A 31 -2.75 9.20 -3.09
N VAL A 32 -2.00 8.13 -2.87
CA VAL A 32 -0.54 8.12 -2.90
C VAL A 32 -0.03 7.07 -3.89
N HIS A 33 1.29 6.97 -4.03
CA HIS A 33 1.91 5.97 -4.87
C HIS A 33 2.71 4.98 -4.02
N THR A 34 2.57 3.70 -4.36
CA THR A 34 3.43 2.65 -3.80
C THR A 34 4.85 2.79 -4.33
N ARG A 35 5.86 2.43 -3.52
CA ARG A 35 7.23 2.22 -4.03
C ARG A 35 7.47 0.75 -4.40
N ASN A 36 6.81 -0.16 -3.69
CA ASN A 36 6.81 -1.58 -4.03
C ASN A 36 5.55 -2.28 -3.50
N VAL A 37 5.20 -3.36 -4.19
CA VAL A 37 4.05 -4.20 -3.86
C VAL A 37 4.46 -5.67 -3.87
N SER A 38 3.84 -6.46 -3.02
CA SER A 38 3.93 -7.92 -2.99
C SER A 38 2.54 -8.52 -2.80
N SER A 39 2.41 -9.84 -2.93
CA SER A 39 1.15 -10.53 -2.62
C SER A 39 0.72 -10.40 -1.16
N SER A 40 1.65 -10.10 -0.25
CA SER A 40 1.40 -10.04 1.20
C SER A 40 1.38 -8.62 1.77
N GLY A 41 1.63 -7.58 0.97
CA GLY A 41 1.77 -6.23 1.49
C GLY A 41 2.25 -5.20 0.48
N VAL A 42 2.12 -3.94 0.88
CA VAL A 42 2.48 -2.75 0.11
C VAL A 42 3.42 -1.85 0.92
N TYR A 43 4.22 -1.07 0.22
CA TYR A 43 5.03 0.00 0.82
C TYR A 43 4.79 1.29 0.03
N PHE A 44 4.44 2.37 0.72
CA PHE A 44 4.13 3.68 0.12
C PHE A 44 4.62 4.82 1.01
N GLU A 45 4.64 6.04 0.46
CA GLU A 45 4.90 7.26 1.21
C GLU A 45 3.58 7.92 1.61
N PHE A 46 3.51 8.44 2.82
CA PHE A 46 2.31 9.05 3.36
C PHE A 46 2.62 10.32 4.14
N ALA A 47 1.91 11.42 3.86
CA ALA A 47 2.10 12.70 4.55
C ALA A 47 1.37 12.77 5.91
N THR A 48 0.57 11.75 6.25
CA THR A 48 -0.15 11.71 7.52
C THR A 48 0.53 10.73 8.45
N PRO A 49 0.79 11.08 9.72
CA PRO A 49 1.24 10.12 10.72
C PRO A 49 0.26 8.95 10.84
N VAL A 50 0.79 7.73 10.91
CA VAL A 50 0.05 6.49 11.20
C VAL A 50 0.88 5.65 12.15
N GLU A 51 0.24 4.86 12.99
CA GLU A 51 0.93 4.02 13.97
C GLU A 51 1.06 2.57 13.49
N ILE A 52 2.07 1.86 14.01
CA ILE A 52 2.19 0.43 13.80
C ILE A 52 1.04 -0.27 14.50
N GLY A 53 0.35 -1.17 13.79
CA GLY A 53 -0.84 -1.88 14.26
C GLY A 53 -2.15 -1.26 13.80
N THR A 54 -2.16 -0.03 13.30
CA THR A 54 -3.35 0.63 12.76
C THR A 54 -3.93 -0.19 11.62
N ALA A 55 -5.25 -0.45 11.69
CA ALA A 55 -5.99 -1.06 10.59
C ALA A 55 -6.14 -0.05 9.44
N ILE A 56 -5.90 -0.52 8.23
CA ILE A 56 -5.94 0.32 7.03
C ILE A 56 -6.75 -0.37 5.94
N GLU A 57 -7.67 0.38 5.36
CA GLU A 57 -8.34 0.03 4.11
C GLU A 57 -7.72 0.84 2.99
N PHE A 58 -7.43 0.18 1.87
CA PHE A 58 -6.88 0.88 0.71
C PHE A 58 -7.34 0.25 -0.60
N VAL A 59 -7.45 1.05 -1.65
CA VAL A 59 -7.75 0.59 -3.00
C VAL A 59 -6.48 0.69 -3.84
N LEU A 60 -5.95 -0.45 -4.25
CA LEU A 60 -4.84 -0.55 -5.18
C LEU A 60 -5.37 -0.56 -6.62
N THR A 61 -4.88 0.34 -7.45
CA THR A 61 -5.25 0.38 -8.87
C THR A 61 -4.13 -0.22 -9.71
N LEU A 62 -4.42 -1.32 -10.41
CA LEU A 62 -3.58 -1.87 -11.46
C LEU A 62 -3.95 -1.22 -12.79
N PRO A 63 -3.07 -0.39 -13.38
CA PRO A 63 -3.36 0.27 -14.65
C PRO A 63 -3.36 -0.73 -15.80
N GLU A 64 -3.99 -0.34 -16.92
CA GLU A 64 -4.11 -1.13 -18.15
C GLU A 64 -2.78 -1.66 -18.68
N GLN A 65 -1.69 -0.92 -18.47
CA GLN A 65 -0.33 -1.30 -18.85
C GLN A 65 0.14 -2.58 -18.15
N ILE A 66 -0.38 -2.85 -16.95
CA ILE A 66 -0.09 -4.05 -16.15
C ILE A 66 -1.09 -5.16 -16.44
N THR A 67 -2.38 -4.83 -16.52
CA THR A 67 -3.45 -5.82 -16.72
C THR A 67 -3.59 -6.29 -18.17
N LYS A 68 -2.99 -5.56 -19.13
CA LYS A 68 -3.15 -5.75 -20.58
C LYS A 68 -4.63 -5.76 -21.00
N GLY A 69 -5.42 -4.91 -20.35
CA GLY A 69 -6.86 -4.78 -20.52
C GLY A 69 -7.36 -3.58 -19.71
N ASN A 70 -8.57 -3.66 -19.17
CA ASN A 70 -9.09 -2.57 -18.35
C ASN A 70 -8.31 -2.39 -17.04
N ALA A 71 -8.30 -1.17 -16.50
CA ALA A 71 -7.77 -0.92 -15.16
C ALA A 71 -8.54 -1.77 -14.13
N VAL A 72 -7.81 -2.40 -13.23
CA VAL A 72 -8.38 -3.26 -12.18
C VAL A 72 -8.16 -2.58 -10.84
N ARG A 73 -9.26 -2.33 -10.12
CA ARG A 73 -9.22 -1.80 -8.76
C ARG A 73 -9.37 -2.95 -7.77
N ILE A 74 -8.52 -2.98 -6.76
CA ILE A 74 -8.50 -4.03 -5.74
C ILE A 74 -8.65 -3.35 -4.39
N LYS A 75 -9.76 -3.60 -3.70
CA LYS A 75 -9.93 -3.15 -2.31
C LYS A 75 -9.18 -4.13 -1.42
N CYS A 76 -8.32 -3.60 -0.57
CA CYS A 76 -7.48 -4.34 0.34
C CYS A 76 -7.75 -3.89 1.79
N VAL A 77 -7.64 -4.85 2.70
CA VAL A 77 -7.66 -4.62 4.14
C VAL A 77 -6.39 -5.20 4.73
N GLY A 78 -5.75 -4.45 5.62
CA GLY A 78 -4.60 -4.94 6.36
C GLY A 78 -4.23 -4.04 7.51
N LYS A 79 -2.98 -4.15 7.95
CA LYS A 79 -2.44 -3.43 9.10
C LYS A 79 -1.09 -2.85 8.79
N VAL A 80 -0.80 -1.68 9.36
CA VAL A 80 0.53 -1.09 9.34
C VAL A 80 1.46 -1.98 10.17
N VAL A 81 2.56 -2.44 9.57
CA VAL A 81 3.56 -3.30 10.21
C VAL A 81 4.91 -2.63 10.36
N ARG A 82 5.13 -1.50 9.66
CA ARG A 82 6.33 -0.70 9.78
C ARG A 82 6.05 0.74 9.39
N VAL A 83 6.60 1.66 10.17
CA VAL A 83 6.68 3.08 9.85
C VAL A 83 8.15 3.46 9.87
N ASP A 84 8.64 3.98 8.76
CA ASP A 84 9.99 4.50 8.61
C ASP A 84 9.91 6.03 8.79
N GLU A 85 10.86 6.61 9.55
CA GLU A 85 10.93 8.05 9.81
C GLU A 85 11.07 8.86 8.52
N ALA A 86 10.83 10.18 8.62
CA ALA A 86 10.58 11.06 7.50
C ALA A 86 11.53 10.84 6.31
N MET A 87 10.95 10.60 5.14
CA MET A 87 11.64 10.38 3.88
C MET A 87 11.76 11.71 3.12
N GLY A 88 12.88 11.92 2.42
CA GLY A 88 13.09 13.12 1.59
C GLY A 88 13.23 14.41 2.43
N ASP A 89 12.44 15.43 2.10
CA ASP A 89 12.51 16.77 2.71
C ASP A 89 11.85 16.85 4.10
N GLY A 90 11.45 15.71 4.67
CA GLY A 90 10.88 15.62 6.02
C GLY A 90 9.35 15.64 6.08
N GLU A 91 8.66 15.71 4.94
CA GLU A 91 7.20 15.88 4.88
C GLU A 91 6.40 14.56 4.77
N SER A 92 7.02 13.44 4.39
CA SER A 92 6.35 12.15 4.24
C SER A 92 7.02 11.06 5.08
N ILE A 93 6.24 10.13 5.61
CA ILE A 93 6.74 8.92 6.28
C ILE A 93 6.63 7.71 5.36
N GLY A 94 7.53 6.74 5.54
CA GLY A 94 7.46 5.47 4.84
C GLY A 94 6.53 4.51 5.57
N VAL A 95 5.51 3.97 4.91
CA VAL A 95 4.53 3.08 5.54
C VAL A 95 4.51 1.74 4.83
N ALA A 96 4.73 0.66 5.61
CA ALA A 96 4.53 -0.72 5.15
C ALA A 96 3.26 -1.28 5.76
N ALA A 97 2.35 -1.78 4.91
CA ALA A 97 1.11 -2.41 5.33
C ALA A 97 0.98 -3.83 4.77
N THR A 98 0.31 -4.70 5.52
CA THR A 98 -0.06 -6.04 5.06
C THR A 98 -1.23 -6.00 4.10
N ILE A 99 -1.36 -7.05 3.29
CA ILE A 99 -2.60 -7.40 2.60
C ILE A 99 -3.12 -8.65 3.30
N GLU A 100 -4.12 -8.50 4.15
CA GLU A 100 -4.75 -9.62 4.88
C GLU A 100 -5.94 -10.17 4.09
N ARG A 101 -6.73 -9.27 3.49
CA ARG A 101 -7.86 -9.59 2.62
C ARG A 101 -7.88 -8.65 1.44
N TYR A 102 -8.34 -9.14 0.30
CA TYR A 102 -8.56 -8.30 -0.88
C TYR A 102 -9.78 -8.77 -1.67
N GLU A 103 -10.40 -7.84 -2.37
CA GLU A 103 -11.51 -8.07 -3.30
C GLU A 103 -11.36 -7.21 -4.56
N PHE A 104 -11.77 -7.76 -5.71
CA PHE A 104 -11.79 -7.00 -6.96
C PHE A 104 -13.01 -6.10 -6.97
N VAL A 105 -12.79 -4.80 -7.13
CA VAL A 105 -13.85 -3.81 -7.29
C VAL A 105 -14.28 -3.84 -8.76
N ARG A 106 -15.53 -4.23 -9.00
CA ARG A 106 -16.15 -4.12 -10.33
C ARG A 106 -16.71 -2.71 -10.46
N GLU A 107 -16.40 -2.04 -11.56
CA GLU A 107 -17.16 -0.87 -11.99
C GLU A 107 -18.53 -1.35 -12.47
N ALA A 108 -19.58 -0.79 -11.88
CA ALA A 108 -20.97 -1.06 -12.24
C ALA A 108 -21.34 -0.30 -13.52
#